data_AF-A0A286E9Y8-F1
#
_entry.id   AF-A0A286E9Y8-F1
#
_cell.length_a   1.000
_cell.length_b   1.000
_cell.length_c   1.000
_cell.angle_alpha   90.00
_cell.angle_beta   90.00
_cell.angle_gamma   90.00
#
_symmetry.space_group_name_H-M   'P 1'
#
loop_
_entity.id
_entity.type
_entity.pdbx_description
1 polymer ?
#
loop_
_entity_poly.entity_id
_entity_poly.type
_entity_poly.pdbx_seq_one_letter_code
_entity_poly.pdbx_strand_id
1 'polypeptide(L)' 'MIDQNDVYLDTHILVWLYQSQTQRLSHNVIATLENYQNRLLISPMVLLDLGFLHEIERINANAEQVFNTLCDVLD' A
#
# COMPACT_ATOMS: atom_id res chain seq x y z
N MET A 1 11.08 -12.60 12.47
CA MET A 1 9.96 -12.90 13.40
C MET A 1 8.89 -11.88 13.05
N ILE A 2 7.71 -12.32 12.65
CA ILE A 2 6.59 -11.41 12.35
C ILE A 2 5.96 -11.05 13.70
N ASP A 3 5.84 -9.76 13.99
CA ASP A 3 5.17 -9.29 15.22
C ASP A 3 3.64 -9.39 15.05
N GLN A 4 2.90 -9.49 16.14
CA GLN A 4 1.43 -9.54 16.11
C GLN A 4 0.80 -8.29 15.47
N ASN A 5 1.56 -7.19 15.41
CA ASN A 5 1.12 -5.90 14.86
C ASN A 5 1.69 -5.61 13.45
N ASP A 6 2.39 -6.55 12.83
CA ASP A 6 2.87 -6.40 11.45
C ASP A 6 1.70 -6.54 10.47
N VAL A 7 1.43 -5.49 9.70
CA VAL A 7 0.35 -5.47 8.70
C VAL A 7 0.95 -5.36 7.31
N TYR A 8 0.85 -6.45 6.54
CA TYR A 8 1.28 -6.46 5.15
C TYR A 8 0.21 -5.86 4.25
N LEU A 9 0.58 -4.83 3.49
CA LEU A 9 -0.30 -4.18 2.54
C LEU A 9 -0.30 -4.93 1.20
N ASP A 10 -1.49 -5.14 0.65
CA ASP A 10 -1.67 -5.69 -0.68
C ASP A 10 -1.53 -4.59 -1.75
N THR A 11 -1.16 -4.99 -2.97
CA THR A 11 -1.06 -4.14 -4.16
C THR A 11 -2.29 -3.24 -4.36
N HIS A 12 -3.50 -3.77 -4.22
CA HIS A 12 -4.71 -2.97 -4.45
C HIS A 12 -4.93 -1.88 -3.39
N ILE A 13 -4.50 -2.11 -2.15
CA ILE A 13 -4.57 -1.12 -1.08
C ILE A 13 -3.61 0.03 -1.37
N LEU A 14 -2.36 -0.27 -1.77
CA LEU A 14 -1.40 0.77 -2.16
C LEU A 14 -1.91 1.59 -3.34
N VAL A 15 -2.49 0.96 -4.35
CA VAL A 15 -3.06 1.67 -5.51
C VAL A 15 -4.17 2.62 -5.08
N TRP A 16 -5.09 2.18 -4.20
CA TRP A 16 -6.17 3.07 -3.73
C TRP A 16 -5.67 4.20 -2.84
N LEU A 17 -4.69 3.94 -1.97
CA LEU A 17 -4.08 4.97 -1.14
C LEU A 17 -3.37 6.02 -2.00
N TYR A 18 -2.57 5.58 -2.98
CA TYR A 18 -1.88 6.48 -3.91
C TYR A 18 -2.84 7.33 -4.76
N GLN A 19 -4.00 6.78 -5.11
CA GLN A 19 -5.04 7.50 -5.86
C GLN A 19 -6.00 8.31 -4.98
N SER A 20 -5.74 8.43 -3.67
CA SER A 20 -6.63 9.06 -2.69
C SER A 20 -8.07 8.51 -2.71
N GLN A 21 -8.23 7.23 -3.06
CA GLN A 21 -9.53 6.54 -3.13
C GLN A 21 -9.90 5.88 -1.80
N THR A 22 -9.77 6.60 -0.70
CA THR A 22 -10.03 6.07 0.66
C THR A 22 -11.47 5.61 0.86
N GLN A 23 -12.42 6.12 0.06
CA GLN A 23 -13.81 5.67 0.03
C GLN A 23 -13.98 4.19 -0.38
N ARG A 24 -12.96 3.58 -1.00
CA ARG A 24 -12.96 2.15 -1.34
C ARG A 24 -12.49 1.27 -0.19
N LEU A 25 -11.89 1.87 0.84
CA LEU A 25 -11.42 1.16 2.02
C LEU A 25 -12.59 0.95 2.99
N SER A 26 -12.69 -0.26 3.52
CA SER A 26 -13.64 -0.53 4.60
C SER A 26 -13.21 0.20 5.88
N HIS A 27 -14.17 0.47 6.76
CA HIS A 27 -13.90 1.09 8.06
C HIS A 27 -12.84 0.30 8.87
N ASN A 28 -12.84 -1.03 8.79
CA ASN A 28 -11.85 -1.85 9.48
C ASN A 28 -10.44 -1.68 8.90
N VAL A 29 -10.32 -1.53 7.58
CA VAL A 29 -9.03 -1.29 6.93
C VAL A 29 -8.50 0.09 7.33
N ILE A 30 -9.35 1.12 7.32
CA ILE A 30 -8.96 2.47 7.77
C ILE A 30 -8.49 2.43 9.23
N ALA A 31 -9.26 1.82 10.13
CA ALA A 31 -8.87 1.68 11.54
C ALA A 31 -7.55 0.90 11.72
N THR A 32 -7.28 -0.10 10.87
CA THR A 32 -6.02 -0.85 10.88
C THR A 32 -4.85 0.02 10.40
N LEU A 33 -5.05 0.84 9.37
CA LEU A 33 -4.02 1.75 8.84
C LEU A 33 -3.71 2.90 9.80
N GLU A 34 -4.71 3.41 10.51
CA GLU A 34 -4.58 4.54 11.45
C GLU A 34 -4.06 4.13 12.84
N ASN A 35 -3.96 2.82 13.13
CA ASN A 35 -3.46 2.36 14.42
C ASN A 35 -1.92 2.44 14.48
N TYR A 36 -1.40 3.41 15.22
CA TYR A 36 0.04 3.62 15.45
C TYR A 36 0.80 2.43 16.06
N GLN A 37 0.12 1.45 16.65
CA GLN A 37 0.76 0.23 17.13
C GLN A 37 1.11 -0.73 15.98
N ASN A 38 0.46 -0.57 14.82
CA ASN A 38 0.67 -1.40 13.65
C ASN A 38 1.88 -0.92 12.87
N ARG A 39 2.71 -1.87 12.47
CA ARG A 39 3.80 -1.63 11.53
C ARG A 39 3.34 -2.00 10.14
N LEU A 40 3.17 -1.00 9.29
CA LEU A 40 2.77 -1.22 7.90
C LEU A 40 3.99 -1.70 7.10
N LEU A 41 3.83 -2.82 6.40
CA LEU A 41 4.89 -3.47 5.66
C LEU A 41 4.47 -3.68 4.21
N ILE A 42 5.41 -3.50 3.29
CA ILE A 42 5.22 -3.76 1.86
C ILE A 42 6.14 -4.91 1.48
N SER A 43 5.57 -5.98 0.94
CA SER A 43 6.34 -7.12 0.44
C SER A 43 7.04 -6.77 -0.88
N PRO A 44 8.25 -7.29 -1.15
CA PRO A 44 8.89 -7.15 -2.46
C PRO A 44 8.01 -7.65 -3.63
N MET A 45 7.13 -8.63 -3.38
CA MET A 45 6.17 -9.12 -4.39
C MET A 45 5.19 -8.03 -4.84
N VAL A 46 4.76 -7.17 -3.92
CA VAL A 46 3.84 -6.07 -4.22
C VAL A 46 4.50 -5.03 -5.12
N LEU A 47 5.81 -4.81 -4.97
CA LEU A 47 6.56 -3.93 -5.87
C LEU A 47 6.63 -4.49 -7.29
N LEU A 48 6.78 -5.82 -7.43
CA LEU A 48 6.72 -6.49 -8.74
C LEU A 48 5.32 -6.37 -9.37
N ASP A 49 4.27 -6.56 -8.58
CA ASP A 49 2.88 -6.44 -9.06
C ASP A 49 2.57 -5.01 -9.52
N LEU A 50 3.02 -3.99 -8.78
CA LEU A 50 2.89 -2.58 -9.20
C LEU A 50 3.63 -2.30 -10.50
N GLY A 51 4.84 -2.84 -10.65
CA GLY A 51 5.61 -2.75 -11.90
C GLY A 51 4.84 -3.37 -13.07
N PHE A 52 4.33 -4.58 -12.89
CA PHE A 52 3.53 -5.27 -13.89
C PHE A 52 2.26 -4.48 -14.26
N LEU A 53 1.50 -3.99 -13.27
CA LEU A 53 0.29 -3.19 -13.51
C LEU A 53 0.58 -1.91 -14.31
N HIS A 54 1.73 -1.27 -14.08
CA HIS A 54 2.17 -0.12 -14.86
C HIS A 54 2.56 -0.53 -16.30
N GLU A 55 3.30 -1.63 -16.47
CA GLU A 55 3.69 -2.15 -17.79
C GLU A 55 2.48 -2.49 -18.68
N ILE A 56 1.39 -3.00 -18.09
CA ILE A 56 0.13 -3.28 -18.81
C ILE A 56 -0.85 -2.11 -18.81
N GLU A 57 -0.40 -0.89 -18.47
CA GLU A 57 -1.16 0.36 -18.51
C GLU A 57 -2.46 0.33 -17.66
N ARG A 58 -2.48 -0.45 -16.57
CA ARG A 58 -3.59 -0.45 -15.59
C ARG A 58 -3.47 0.67 -14.58
N ILE A 59 -2.26 1.16 -14.33
CA ILE A 59 -1.96 2.31 -13.49
C ILE A 59 -0.92 3.22 -14.18
N ASN A 60 -0.97 4.52 -13.90
CA ASN A 60 -0.10 5.51 -14.57
C ASN A 60 1.17 5.84 -13.77
N ALA A 61 1.34 5.24 -12.59
CA ALA A 61 2.50 5.44 -11.74
C ALA A 61 3.27 4.14 -11.64
N ASN A 62 4.59 4.21 -11.74
CA ASN A 62 5.45 3.04 -11.56
C ASN A 62 5.56 2.67 -10.06
N ALA A 63 6.10 1.48 -9.78
CA ALA A 63 6.22 0.96 -8.43
C ALA A 63 6.98 1.89 -7.48
N GLU A 64 8.05 2.53 -7.95
CA GLU A 64 8.88 3.43 -7.16
C GLU A 64 8.14 4.72 -6.78
N GLN A 65 7.37 5.30 -7.71
CA GLN A 65 6.55 6.48 -7.44
C GLN A 65 5.50 6.19 -6.37
N VAL A 66 4.81 5.05 -6.48
CA VAL A 66 3.80 4.62 -5.50
C VAL A 66 4.46 4.36 -4.15
N PHE A 67 5.56 3.61 -4.12
CA PHE A 67 6.27 3.24 -2.90
C PHE A 67 6.81 4.46 -2.17
N ASN A 68 7.58 5.32 -2.84
CA ASN A 68 8.20 6.50 -2.21
C ASN A 68 7.13 7.47 -1.68
N THR A 69 6.06 7.71 -2.47
CA THR A 69 4.96 8.59 -2.04
C THR A 69 4.27 8.08 -0.79
N LEU A 70 4.09 6.76 -0.66
CA LEU A 70 3.42 6.18 0.50
C LEU A 70 4.36 6.01 1.69
N CYS A 71 5.64 5.71 1.49
CA CYS A 71 6.62 5.69 2.58
C CYS A 71 6.71 7.06 3.29
N ASP A 72 6.75 8.15 2.53
CA ASP A 72 6.80 9.51 3.10
C ASP A 72 5.56 9.87 3.94
N VAL A 73 4.43 9.18 3.74
CA VAL A 73 3.15 9.43 4.43
C VAL A 73 2.93 8.46 5.59
N LEU A 74 3.57 7.28 5.55
CA LEU A 74 3.39 6.21 6.53
C LEU A 74 4.48 6.19 7.62
N ASP A 75 5.58 6.93 7.45
CA ASP A 75 6.58 7.22 8.49
C ASP A 75 6.14 8.38 9.41
#